data_AF-A0A3P7IYA6-F1
#
_entry.id   AF-A0A3P7IYA6-F1
#
_cell.length_a   1.000
_cell.length_b   1.000
_cell.length_c   1.000
_cell.angle_alpha   90.00
_cell.angle_beta   90.00
_cell.angle_gamma   90.00
#
_symmetry.space_group_name_H-M   'P 1'
#
loop_
_entity.id
_entity.type
_entity.pdbx_description
1 polymer ?
#
loop_
_entity_poly.entity_id
_entity_poly.type
_entity_poly.pdbx_seq_one_letter_code
_entity_poly.pdbx_strand_id
1 'polypeptide(L)'
;MILSDTVKLKEFANDFEMTIDLMYRVAKGYQTNPDLRLTWLLNMASRHADRELYCEAGECVLHAAALAAEYIAMSTTDGFMPRGAVDFERISDNILEESAVSDDVLSPDVEGICESRHFTAAGLVNLVEKSMAFFEKAHMYEIMPDVFRVSGFHLFSLLRHDLRSTSFPTTSPCWQQFGNCIGSSSGE
;
A
#
# COMPACT_ATOMS: atom_id res chain seq x y z
N MET A 1 20.77 -8.57 -10.86
CA MET A 1 21.61 -7.70 -11.72
C MET A 1 20.93 -6.33 -11.83
N ILE A 2 21.03 -5.48 -10.79
CA ILE A 2 20.26 -4.21 -10.67
C ILE A 2 20.92 -3.07 -11.46
N LEU A 3 22.26 -3.07 -11.52
CA LEU A 3 23.05 -2.02 -12.17
C LEU A 3 22.83 -1.93 -13.69
N SER A 4 22.63 -3.04 -14.39
CA SER A 4 22.37 -3.01 -15.85
C SER A 4 20.96 -2.50 -16.17
N ASP A 5 19.97 -2.81 -15.32
CA ASP A 5 18.58 -2.42 -15.54
C ASP A 5 18.38 -0.91 -15.29
N THR A 6 19.07 -0.36 -14.29
CA THR A 6 19.07 1.10 -14.05
C THR A 6 19.72 1.90 -15.17
N VAL A 7 20.73 1.36 -15.85
CA VAL A 7 21.33 1.99 -17.06
C VAL A 7 20.33 1.98 -18.22
N LYS A 8 19.65 0.85 -18.43
CA LYS A 8 18.65 0.68 -19.50
C LYS A 8 17.41 1.57 -19.33
N LEU A 9 17.08 2.01 -18.10
CA LEU A 9 15.96 2.95 -17.88
C LEU A 9 16.10 4.24 -18.73
N LYS A 10 17.33 4.71 -18.97
CA LYS A 10 17.55 5.89 -19.81
C LYS A 10 17.38 5.59 -21.30
N GLU A 11 17.76 4.38 -21.72
CA GLU A 11 17.69 3.94 -23.12
C GLU A 11 16.25 3.74 -23.58
N PHE A 12 15.39 3.22 -22.68
CA PHE A 12 13.99 2.92 -22.96
C PHE A 12 13.01 3.97 -22.44
N ALA A 13 13.47 5.18 -22.09
CA ALA A 13 12.62 6.21 -21.47
C ALA A 13 11.37 6.60 -22.30
N ASN A 14 11.38 6.34 -23.62
CA ASN A 14 10.26 6.59 -24.53
C ASN A 14 9.29 5.40 -24.66
N ASP A 15 9.66 4.21 -24.18
CA ASP A 15 8.84 3.01 -24.15
C ASP A 15 8.31 2.82 -22.73
N PHE A 16 7.01 3.08 -22.55
CA PHE A 16 6.38 3.06 -21.23
C PHE A 16 6.38 1.67 -20.61
N GLU A 17 5.95 0.65 -21.36
CA GLU A 17 5.85 -0.73 -20.87
C GLU A 17 7.22 -1.27 -20.49
N MET A 18 8.23 -1.07 -21.36
CA MET A 18 9.59 -1.48 -21.05
C MET A 18 10.18 -0.71 -19.85
N THR A 19 9.86 0.57 -19.73
CA THR A 19 10.29 1.37 -18.57
C THR A 19 9.68 0.83 -17.28
N ILE A 20 8.38 0.54 -17.25
CA ILE A 20 7.71 -0.03 -16.08
C ILE A 20 8.25 -1.43 -15.75
N ASP A 21 8.47 -2.30 -16.73
CA ASP A 21 9.09 -3.61 -16.51
C ASP A 21 10.50 -3.50 -15.89
N LEU A 22 11.33 -2.60 -16.42
CA LEU A 22 12.65 -2.32 -15.87
C LEU A 22 12.57 -1.79 -14.43
N MET A 23 11.63 -0.88 -14.15
CA MET A 23 11.40 -0.36 -12.80
C MET A 23 10.97 -1.46 -11.83
N TYR A 24 10.06 -2.35 -12.23
CA TYR A 24 9.63 -3.48 -11.42
C TYR A 24 10.80 -4.43 -11.13
N ARG A 25 11.64 -4.74 -12.13
CA ARG A 25 12.84 -5.57 -11.93
C ARG A 25 13.85 -4.94 -10.97
N VAL A 26 14.07 -3.63 -11.07
CA VAL A 26 14.90 -2.88 -10.13
C VAL A 26 14.30 -2.92 -8.73
N ALA A 27 13.00 -2.64 -8.60
CA ALA A 27 12.28 -2.71 -7.33
C ALA A 27 12.38 -4.11 -6.69
N LYS A 28 12.30 -5.18 -7.50
CA LYS A 28 12.40 -6.57 -7.04
C LYS A 28 13.81 -6.89 -6.54
N GLY A 29 14.82 -6.26 -7.12
CA GLY A 29 16.19 -6.32 -6.60
C GLY A 29 16.38 -5.69 -5.22
N TYR A 30 15.47 -4.82 -4.79
CA TYR A 30 15.49 -4.16 -3.47
C TYR A 30 14.55 -4.82 -2.44
N GLN A 31 14.18 -6.10 -2.60
CA GLN A 31 13.35 -6.81 -1.62
C GLN A 31 13.95 -6.82 -0.20
N THR A 32 15.27 -6.74 -0.06
CA THR A 32 15.96 -6.65 1.24
C THR A 32 16.02 -5.23 1.82
N ASN A 33 15.60 -4.20 1.08
CA ASN A 33 15.56 -2.81 1.54
C ASN A 33 14.14 -2.24 1.33
N PRO A 34 13.30 -2.25 2.37
CA PRO A 34 11.90 -1.83 2.28
C PRO A 34 11.71 -0.37 1.88
N ASP A 35 12.59 0.55 2.33
CA ASP A 35 12.50 1.97 1.97
C ASP A 35 12.71 2.18 0.46
N LEU A 36 13.68 1.48 -0.13
CA LEU A 36 13.94 1.52 -1.56
C LEU A 36 12.82 0.83 -2.34
N ARG A 37 12.37 -0.35 -1.92
CA ARG A 37 11.22 -1.05 -2.52
C ARG A 37 9.99 -0.14 -2.55
N LEU A 38 9.67 0.49 -1.42
CA LEU A 38 8.57 1.44 -1.28
C LEU A 38 8.72 2.63 -2.24
N THR A 39 9.92 3.21 -2.32
CA THR A 39 10.20 4.34 -3.21
C THR A 39 9.96 3.99 -4.68
N TRP A 40 10.38 2.80 -5.11
CA TRP A 40 10.15 2.35 -6.49
C TRP A 40 8.68 2.08 -6.78
N LEU A 41 7.94 1.43 -5.87
CA LEU A 41 6.50 1.20 -6.01
C LEU A 41 5.74 2.53 -6.15
N LEU A 42 6.03 3.53 -5.32
CA LEU A 42 5.41 4.85 -5.40
C LEU A 42 5.79 5.62 -6.68
N ASN A 43 7.01 5.44 -7.18
CA ASN A 43 7.42 6.03 -8.46
C ASN A 43 6.67 5.40 -9.65
N MET A 44 6.54 4.07 -9.67
CA MET A 44 5.73 3.37 -10.67
C MET A 44 4.27 3.82 -10.61
N ALA A 45 3.70 3.94 -9.41
CA ALA A 45 2.34 4.47 -9.24
C ALA A 45 2.17 5.86 -9.85
N SER A 46 3.14 6.77 -9.63
CA SER A 46 3.11 8.12 -10.21
C SER A 46 3.13 8.07 -11.73
N ARG A 47 3.97 7.23 -12.33
CA ARG A 47 4.08 7.10 -13.79
C ARG A 47 2.84 6.51 -14.45
N HIS A 48 2.19 5.55 -13.79
CA HIS A 48 0.89 5.05 -14.21
C HIS A 48 -0.17 6.15 -14.15
N ALA A 49 -0.22 6.91 -13.05
CA ALA A 49 -1.14 8.02 -12.88
C ALA A 49 -0.95 9.14 -13.92
N ASP A 50 0.30 9.45 -14.30
CA ASP A 50 0.61 10.44 -15.36
C ASP A 50 0.05 10.04 -16.74
N ARG A 51 -0.26 8.76 -16.94
CA ARG A 51 -0.89 8.20 -18.14
C ARG A 51 -2.37 7.83 -17.94
N GLU A 52 -2.95 8.22 -16.82
CA GLU A 52 -4.33 7.90 -16.44
C GLU A 52 -4.61 6.38 -16.30
N LEU A 53 -3.55 5.58 -16.12
CA LEU A 53 -3.62 4.14 -15.82
C LEU A 53 -3.86 3.95 -14.32
N TYR A 54 -5.07 4.31 -13.88
CA TYR A 54 -5.36 4.41 -12.45
C TYR A 54 -5.48 3.06 -11.74
N CYS A 55 -5.80 1.97 -12.45
CA CYS A 55 -5.87 0.64 -11.85
C CYS A 55 -4.48 0.20 -11.38
N GLU A 56 -3.51 0.26 -12.29
CA GLU A 56 -2.10 -0.09 -12.06
C GLU A 56 -1.45 0.87 -11.05
N ALA A 57 -1.82 2.16 -11.08
CA ALA A 57 -1.40 3.11 -10.05
C ALA A 57 -1.93 2.73 -8.66
N GLY A 58 -3.20 2.30 -8.58
CA GLY A 58 -3.84 1.82 -7.34
C GLY A 58 -3.16 0.58 -6.79
N GLU A 59 -2.89 -0.41 -7.65
CA GLU A 59 -2.17 -1.64 -7.31
C GLU A 59 -0.74 -1.36 -6.83
N CYS A 60 0.02 -0.50 -7.51
CA CYS A 60 1.37 -0.12 -7.06
C CYS A 60 1.38 0.48 -5.64
N VAL A 61 0.38 1.33 -5.33
CA VAL A 61 0.24 1.89 -3.97
C VAL A 61 -0.26 0.83 -2.98
N LEU A 62 -1.08 -0.12 -3.43
CA LEU A 62 -1.57 -1.21 -2.60
C LEU A 62 -0.44 -2.15 -2.18
N HIS A 63 0.47 -2.50 -3.10
CA HIS A 63 1.72 -3.19 -2.80
C HIS A 63 2.57 -2.39 -1.79
N ALA A 64 2.67 -1.07 -1.95
CA ALA A 64 3.38 -0.22 -1.00
C ALA A 64 2.75 -0.23 0.40
N ALA A 65 1.41 -0.27 0.49
CA ALA A 65 0.67 -0.40 1.74
C ALA A 65 0.90 -1.77 2.39
N ALA A 66 0.84 -2.85 1.62
CA ALA A 66 1.08 -4.20 2.11
C ALA A 66 2.51 -4.40 2.62
N LEU A 67 3.50 -3.84 1.91
CA LEU A 67 4.88 -3.79 2.39
C LEU A 67 4.97 -3.04 3.72
N ALA A 68 4.36 -1.86 3.84
CA ALA A 68 4.35 -1.12 5.10
C ALA A 68 3.70 -1.94 6.24
N ALA A 69 2.58 -2.62 5.95
CA ALA A 69 1.89 -3.47 6.91
C ALA A 69 2.75 -4.65 7.38
N GLU A 70 3.47 -5.32 6.48
CA GLU A 70 4.40 -6.42 6.79
C GLU A 70 5.47 -5.99 7.79
N TYR A 71 6.14 -4.87 7.53
CA TYR A 71 7.22 -4.38 8.41
C TYR A 71 6.71 -3.82 9.73
N ILE A 72 5.53 -3.21 9.74
CA ILE A 72 4.86 -2.82 10.99
C ILE A 72 4.53 -4.09 11.81
N ALA A 73 4.04 -5.16 11.19
CA ALA A 73 3.73 -6.42 11.86
C ALA A 73 4.97 -7.08 12.51
N MET A 74 6.15 -6.92 11.89
CA MET A 74 7.41 -7.38 12.51
C MET A 74 7.85 -6.55 13.72
N SER A 75 7.55 -5.25 13.69
CA SER A 75 8.04 -4.30 14.69
C SER A 75 7.15 -4.21 15.93
N THR A 76 5.88 -4.63 15.84
CA THR A 76 4.92 -4.53 16.94
C THR A 76 4.18 -5.85 17.19
N THR A 77 3.93 -6.15 18.45
CA THR A 77 3.11 -7.29 18.88
C THR A 77 1.69 -6.87 19.29
N ASP A 78 1.27 -5.65 18.96
CA ASP A 78 -0.07 -5.15 19.28
C ASP A 78 -1.13 -5.88 18.46
N GLY A 79 -2.08 -6.54 19.11
CA GLY A 79 -3.15 -7.32 18.44
C GLY A 79 -4.15 -6.50 17.61
N PHE A 80 -3.96 -5.18 17.49
CA PHE A 80 -4.72 -4.28 16.63
C PHE A 80 -3.93 -3.84 15.38
N MET A 81 -2.70 -4.32 15.24
CA MET A 81 -1.80 -4.02 14.11
C MET A 81 -2.04 -5.01 12.96
N PRO A 82 -1.78 -4.65 11.68
CA PRO A 82 -1.89 -5.59 10.57
C PRO A 82 -1.14 -6.90 10.84
N ARG A 83 -1.67 -7.99 10.31
CA ARG A 83 -1.00 -9.30 10.26
C ARG A 83 0.04 -9.37 9.13
N GLY A 84 0.24 -8.26 8.42
CA GLY A 84 1.17 -8.12 7.30
C GLY A 84 0.45 -8.09 5.94
N ALA A 85 1.18 -8.47 4.89
CA ALA A 85 0.67 -8.49 3.51
C ALA A 85 -0.54 -9.44 3.34
N VAL A 86 -0.68 -10.45 4.19
CA VAL A 86 -1.81 -11.39 4.20
C VAL A 86 -3.18 -10.71 4.40
N ASP A 87 -3.23 -9.54 5.04
CA ASP A 87 -4.50 -8.80 5.20
C ASP A 87 -5.03 -8.23 3.87
N PHE A 88 -4.18 -8.15 2.86
CA PHE A 88 -4.48 -7.61 1.53
C PHE A 88 -4.76 -8.70 0.48
N GLU A 89 -4.53 -9.98 0.79
CA GLU A 89 -4.68 -11.12 -0.13
C GLU A 89 -6.07 -11.16 -0.81
N ARG A 90 -7.13 -10.79 -0.08
CA ARG A 90 -8.49 -10.75 -0.63
C ARG A 90 -8.69 -9.73 -1.76
N ILE A 91 -7.81 -8.73 -1.84
CA ILE A 91 -7.88 -7.69 -2.86
C ILE A 91 -7.12 -8.14 -4.11
N SER A 92 -5.91 -8.67 -3.93
CA SER A 92 -5.06 -9.16 -5.03
C SER A 92 -4.04 -10.18 -4.52
N ASP A 93 -4.02 -11.36 -5.16
CA ASP A 93 -3.09 -12.44 -4.83
C ASP A 93 -1.61 -12.02 -5.06
N ASN A 94 -1.37 -11.09 -5.98
CA ASN A 94 -0.03 -10.60 -6.30
C ASN A 94 0.63 -9.88 -5.11
N ILE A 95 -0.15 -9.39 -4.16
CA ILE A 95 0.34 -8.64 -2.99
C ILE A 95 1.16 -9.54 -2.06
N LEU A 96 0.96 -10.85 -2.11
CA LEU A 96 1.76 -11.80 -1.35
C LEU A 96 3.26 -11.74 -1.74
N GLU A 97 3.62 -11.15 -2.88
CA GLU A 97 5.02 -10.84 -3.24
C GLU A 97 5.71 -9.90 -2.24
N GLU A 98 4.96 -9.11 -1.47
CA GLU A 98 5.49 -8.21 -0.43
C GLU A 98 5.54 -8.88 0.95
N SER A 99 5.05 -10.12 1.08
CA SER A 99 5.26 -10.91 2.30
C SER A 99 6.76 -11.11 2.51
N ALA A 100 7.23 -10.95 3.72
CA ALA A 100 8.62 -11.17 4.03
C ALA A 100 8.86 -12.67 4.25
N VAL A 101 9.18 -13.39 3.17
CA VAL A 101 9.30 -14.86 3.19
C VAL A 101 10.75 -15.35 3.36
N SER A 102 11.72 -14.53 3.78
CA SER A 102 13.11 -15.00 3.90
C SER A 102 13.86 -14.56 5.16
N ASP A 103 14.79 -15.42 5.57
CA ASP A 103 15.80 -15.18 6.63
C ASP A 103 16.76 -14.01 6.30
N ASP A 104 16.75 -13.51 5.07
CA ASP A 104 17.61 -12.42 4.58
C ASP A 104 16.92 -11.04 4.59
N VAL A 105 15.64 -10.97 4.99
CA VAL A 105 14.94 -9.69 5.17
C VAL A 105 15.53 -9.02 6.40
N LEU A 106 16.09 -7.82 6.20
CA LEU A 106 16.71 -7.06 7.28
C LEU A 106 15.64 -6.73 8.32
N SER A 107 15.89 -7.16 9.57
CA SER A 107 14.98 -6.84 10.66
C SER A 107 14.87 -5.31 10.82
N PRO A 108 13.69 -4.80 11.19
CA PRO A 108 13.49 -3.36 11.42
C PRO A 108 14.39 -2.80 12.54
N ASP A 109 15.09 -3.65 13.28
CA ASP A 109 16.06 -3.28 14.33
C ASP A 109 17.43 -2.84 13.80
N VAL A 110 17.67 -2.92 12.49
CA VAL A 110 18.92 -2.45 11.86
C VAL A 110 18.82 -0.94 11.58
N GLU A 111 19.73 -0.16 12.19
CA GLU A 111 19.82 1.30 12.02
C GLU A 111 19.91 1.70 10.53
N GLY A 112 19.05 2.62 10.07
CA GLY A 112 18.94 3.03 8.66
C GLY A 112 17.93 2.27 7.80
N ILE A 113 17.12 1.39 8.38
CA ILE A 113 16.09 0.58 7.68
C ILE A 113 14.73 0.82 8.32
N CYS A 114 13.68 1.00 7.50
CA CYS A 114 12.32 1.35 7.92
C CYS A 114 12.17 2.74 8.56
N GLU A 115 13.07 3.68 8.25
CA GLU A 115 12.98 5.06 8.76
C GLU A 115 11.94 5.92 8.03
N SER A 116 11.41 5.44 6.90
CA SER A 116 10.38 6.14 6.18
C SER A 116 9.12 6.34 7.03
N ARG A 117 8.56 7.56 6.99
CA ARG A 117 7.29 7.94 7.64
C ARG A 117 6.10 7.03 7.31
N HIS A 118 6.24 6.23 6.25
CA HIS A 118 5.23 5.30 5.77
C HIS A 118 5.14 4.01 6.61
N PHE A 119 6.19 3.62 7.34
CA PHE A 119 6.20 2.47 8.26
C PHE A 119 5.61 2.82 9.64
N THR A 120 4.49 3.54 9.64
CA THR A 120 3.72 3.89 10.84
C THR A 120 2.25 3.62 10.56
N ALA A 121 1.42 3.46 11.59
CA ALA A 121 -0.02 3.28 11.40
C ALA A 121 -0.65 4.42 10.58
N ALA A 122 -0.26 5.67 10.84
CA ALA A 122 -0.71 6.82 10.05
C ALA A 122 -0.18 6.80 8.61
N GLY A 123 1.08 6.39 8.42
CA GLY A 123 1.68 6.20 7.11
C GLY A 123 0.97 5.15 6.26
N LEU A 124 0.59 4.03 6.88
CA LEU A 124 -0.17 2.95 6.26
C LEU A 124 -1.56 3.41 5.84
N VAL A 125 -2.30 4.11 6.71
CA VAL A 125 -3.63 4.65 6.36
C VAL A 125 -3.54 5.59 5.17
N ASN A 126 -2.54 6.49 5.14
CA ASN A 126 -2.33 7.39 4.00
C ASN A 126 -2.07 6.63 2.68
N LEU A 127 -1.35 5.50 2.73
CA LEU A 127 -1.12 4.66 1.55
C LEU A 127 -2.41 3.99 1.08
N VAL A 128 -3.18 3.41 2.00
CA VAL A 128 -4.46 2.77 1.68
C VAL A 128 -5.45 3.79 1.09
N GLU A 129 -5.59 4.97 1.69
CA GLU A 129 -6.44 6.05 1.16
C GLU A 129 -6.01 6.50 -0.23
N LYS A 130 -4.69 6.59 -0.48
CA LYS A 130 -4.17 6.94 -1.80
C LYS A 130 -4.48 5.85 -2.84
N SER A 131 -4.36 4.57 -2.48
CA SER A 131 -4.74 3.45 -3.35
C SER A 131 -6.25 3.50 -3.68
N MET A 132 -7.09 3.74 -2.67
CA MET A 132 -8.53 3.91 -2.85
C MET A 132 -8.88 5.04 -3.82
N ALA A 133 -8.22 6.19 -3.69
CA ALA A 133 -8.44 7.32 -4.59
C ALA A 133 -8.09 6.99 -6.05
N PHE A 134 -7.13 6.12 -6.29
CA PHE A 134 -6.81 5.64 -7.64
C PHE A 134 -7.84 4.62 -8.14
N PHE A 135 -8.22 3.65 -7.33
CA PHE A 135 -9.25 2.69 -7.71
C PHE A 135 -10.62 3.34 -7.95
N GLU A 136 -10.97 4.40 -7.21
CA GLU A 136 -12.17 5.20 -7.47
C GLU A 136 -12.13 5.86 -8.85
N LYS A 137 -10.96 6.41 -9.25
CA LYS A 137 -10.75 6.96 -10.60
C LYS A 137 -10.71 5.88 -11.68
N ALA A 138 -10.29 4.67 -11.34
CA ALA A 138 -10.30 3.51 -12.21
C ALA A 138 -11.68 2.82 -12.31
N HIS A 139 -12.68 3.30 -11.55
CA HIS A 139 -14.01 2.70 -11.43
C HIS A 139 -14.01 1.25 -10.90
N MET A 140 -13.03 0.89 -10.08
CA MET A 140 -12.88 -0.43 -9.47
C MET A 140 -13.66 -0.48 -8.13
N TYR A 141 -14.99 -0.44 -8.20
CA TYR A 141 -15.83 -0.35 -7.01
C TYR A 141 -16.03 -1.70 -6.31
N GLU A 142 -15.85 -2.81 -7.03
CA GLU A 142 -16.00 -4.17 -6.51
C GLU A 142 -14.96 -4.51 -5.45
N ILE A 143 -13.74 -3.97 -5.58
CA ILE A 143 -12.64 -4.19 -4.64
C ILE A 143 -12.66 -3.22 -3.44
N MET A 144 -13.41 -2.11 -3.54
CA MET A 144 -13.47 -1.09 -2.49
C MET A 144 -13.82 -1.66 -1.11
N PRO A 145 -14.83 -2.53 -0.93
CA PRO A 145 -15.17 -3.06 0.39
C PRO A 145 -14.04 -3.82 1.07
N ASP A 146 -13.23 -4.56 0.30
CA ASP A 146 -12.07 -5.27 0.85
C ASP A 146 -10.93 -4.30 1.17
N VAL A 147 -10.70 -3.25 0.37
CA VAL A 147 -9.73 -2.18 0.69
C VAL A 147 -10.14 -1.39 1.95
N PHE A 148 -11.44 -1.07 2.09
CA PHE A 148 -11.98 -0.41 3.29
C PHE A 148 -11.82 -1.24 4.55
N ARG A 149 -11.96 -2.56 4.44
CA ARG A 149 -11.79 -3.46 5.58
C ARG A 149 -10.39 -3.32 6.16
N VAL A 150 -9.37 -3.29 5.31
CA VAL A 150 -7.98 -3.08 5.72
C VAL A 150 -7.81 -1.72 6.42
N SER A 151 -8.36 -0.63 5.83
CA SER A 151 -8.34 0.69 6.45
C SER A 151 -9.03 0.73 7.83
N GLY A 152 -10.20 0.10 7.95
CA GLY A 152 -11.01 0.08 9.17
C GLY A 152 -10.36 -0.63 10.36
N PHE A 153 -9.62 -1.72 10.11
CA PHE A 153 -8.81 -2.37 11.15
C PHE A 153 -7.72 -1.43 11.69
N HIS A 154 -7.12 -0.60 10.84
CA HIS A 154 -5.98 0.25 11.19
C HIS A 154 -6.39 1.61 11.79
N LEU A 155 -7.53 2.16 11.36
CA LEU A 155 -8.14 3.36 11.95
C LEU A 155 -8.51 3.16 13.42
N PHE A 156 -8.94 1.96 13.81
CA PHE A 156 -9.27 1.66 15.22
C PHE A 156 -8.05 1.80 16.15
N SER A 157 -6.85 1.47 15.65
CA SER A 157 -5.58 1.68 16.38
C SER A 157 -5.27 3.17 16.57
N LEU A 158 -5.45 3.99 15.52
CA LEU A 158 -5.25 5.45 15.60
C LEU A 158 -6.28 6.14 16.51
N LEU A 159 -7.53 5.70 16.48
CA LEU A 159 -8.63 6.24 17.29
C LEU A 159 -8.48 6.00 18.80
N ARG A 160 -7.63 5.07 19.24
CA ARG A 160 -7.32 4.89 20.67
C ARG A 160 -6.57 6.08 21.27
N HIS A 161 -5.84 6.85 20.47
CA HIS A 161 -5.06 8.00 20.93
C HIS A 161 -5.81 9.34 20.83
N ASP A 162 -6.89 9.44 20.06
CA ASP A 162 -7.60 10.72 19.85
C ASP A 162 -9.13 10.57 19.81
N LEU A 163 -9.74 10.35 20.98
CA LEU A 163 -11.19 10.26 21.16
C LEU A 163 -11.92 11.64 21.17
N ARG A 164 -11.36 12.72 20.58
CA ARG A 164 -12.02 14.05 20.64
C ARG A 164 -12.22 14.82 19.33
N SER A 165 -11.71 14.39 18.17
CA SER A 165 -11.89 15.23 16.96
C SER A 165 -12.15 14.53 15.62
N THR A 166 -12.28 13.21 15.54
CA THR A 166 -12.53 12.57 14.24
C THR A 166 -14.01 12.56 13.90
N SER A 167 -14.47 13.62 13.23
CA SER A 167 -15.48 13.43 12.18
C SER A 167 -14.88 12.47 11.15
N PHE A 168 -15.53 11.34 10.87
CA PHE A 168 -15.24 10.56 9.67
C PHE A 168 -15.05 11.54 8.49
N PRO A 169 -14.00 11.42 7.66
CA PRO A 169 -13.87 12.28 6.49
C PRO A 169 -15.08 12.04 5.60
N THR A 170 -16.07 12.92 5.72
CA THR A 170 -17.34 12.93 4.99
C THR A 170 -17.17 13.35 3.54
N THR A 171 -15.93 13.39 3.04
CA THR A 171 -15.56 14.05 1.79
C THR A 171 -15.48 13.13 0.58
N SER A 172 -15.45 11.80 0.74
CA SER A 172 -15.65 10.89 -0.41
C SER A 172 -17.02 10.19 -0.31
N PRO A 173 -17.86 10.26 -1.37
CA PRO A 173 -19.14 9.56 -1.45
C PRO A 173 -19.05 8.07 -1.11
N CYS A 174 -17.88 7.46 -1.34
CA CYS A 174 -17.61 6.06 -1.06
C CYS A 174 -17.67 5.74 0.45
N TRP A 175 -17.18 6.64 1.32
CA TRP A 175 -17.30 6.50 2.78
C TRP A 175 -18.76 6.58 3.26
N GLN A 176 -19.57 7.45 2.65
CA GLN A 176 -20.99 7.55 2.97
C GLN A 176 -21.76 6.30 2.52
N GLN A 177 -21.42 5.76 1.35
CA GLN A 177 -22.08 4.56 0.82
C GLN A 177 -21.71 3.31 1.61
N PHE A 178 -20.45 3.17 2.03
CA PHE A 178 -20.01 2.09 2.94
C PHE A 178 -20.65 2.22 4.34
N GLY A 179 -20.69 3.43 4.90
CA GLY A 179 -21.41 3.71 6.15
C GLY A 179 -22.90 3.35 6.09
N ASN A 180 -23.55 3.59 4.95
CA ASN A 180 -24.95 3.19 4.71
C ASN A 180 -25.12 1.67 4.58
N CYS A 181 -24.13 0.94 4.04
CA CYS A 181 -24.16 -0.52 3.94
C CYS A 181 -23.86 -1.25 5.27
N ILE A 182 -23.14 -0.63 6.20
CA ILE A 182 -22.89 -1.19 7.54
C ILE A 182 -23.97 -0.75 8.53
N GLY A 183 -24.48 0.47 8.40
CA GLY A 183 -25.59 0.97 9.21
C GLY A 183 -26.90 0.19 9.01
N SER A 184 -27.06 -0.49 7.88
CA SER A 184 -28.21 -1.35 7.58
C SER A 184 -28.10 -2.79 8.11
N SER A 185 -26.94 -3.22 8.62
CA SER A 185 -26.74 -4.56 9.20
C SER A 185 -26.66 -4.55 10.75
N SER A 186 -26.83 -3.39 11.37
CA SER A 186 -26.83 -3.22 12.85
C SER A 186 -28.23 -3.04 13.45
N GLY A 187 -29.28 -3.26 12.65
CA GLY A 187 -30.66 -3.06 13.04
C GLY A 187 -31.55 -4.21 12.60
N GLU A 188 -31.33 -5.39 13.18
CA GLU A 188 -32.31 -6.47 13.39
C GLU A 188 -31.82 -7.40 14.50
#